data_AF-A0A5J5PHD2-F1
#
_entry.id   AF-A0A5J5PHD2-F1
#
_cell.length_a   1.000
_cell.length_b   1.000
_cell.length_c   1.000
_cell.angle_alpha   90.00
_cell.angle_beta   90.00
_cell.angle_gamma   90.00
#
_symmetry.space_group_name_H-M   'P 1'
#
loop_
_entity.id
_entity.type
_entity.pdbx_description
1 polymer ?
#
loop_
_entity_poly.entity_id
_entity_poly.type
_entity_poly.pdbx_seq_one_letter_code
_entity_poly.pdbx_strand_id
1 'polypeptide(L)'
;MSNVTVCVRFRPLSSKEKKDLGDNICIQSMDSETVIIKDEKEEGFAFSFDKVFYEESKQADVYEFLVLPIVRDTVNSINGTIITYGQTGAGKTYSMEGPNILESDEKKKGILPRVVDGLFACIKTSADSTKYTVKLSMVEIYMEKVRDLFDLSKDNIQIKESKTQGIVLSGATEISLSDTAEALQSLSSGIANRAIGETQMNMASSRSHCVYMFTLNQESISEKRVKSGKLILVDLAGSEKVEKTGAEGRVLEEAKTINKSLSALGNVINALTCGSPAKANHIPYRDSKLTRMLQDALGGNSRTALLCCCSPSPSNASESLSTLRFGARAKHIKTSPLVKVSEEKCSKKNGDASGTRDESFEKILEKMSERLNDEDIKLLEELFIQAGLFVDPDSEEDLESAIQDVVQQTISSLMKAVEELRSTVEMLQRENNAMKGRLAVAERCDALPGENADFLHKIFGFLSSFIPEM
;
A
#
# COMPACT_ATOMS: atom_id res chain seq x y z
N MET A 1 1.30 -29.32 -3.36
CA MET A 1 1.28 -28.12 -4.22
C MET A 1 -0.17 -27.74 -4.42
N SER A 2 -0.52 -26.50 -4.08
CA SER A 2 -1.83 -25.91 -4.34
C SER A 2 -1.72 -25.00 -5.55
N ASN A 3 -2.77 -24.86 -6.34
CA ASN A 3 -2.81 -23.80 -7.34
C ASN A 3 -3.24 -22.48 -6.69
N VAL A 4 -2.88 -21.36 -7.30
CA VAL A 4 -3.46 -20.06 -6.95
C VAL A 4 -4.97 -20.11 -7.17
N THR A 5 -5.75 -19.69 -6.17
CA THR A 5 -7.19 -19.56 -6.30
C THR A 5 -7.51 -18.27 -7.04
N VAL A 6 -8.22 -18.34 -8.16
CA VAL A 6 -8.57 -17.19 -8.99
C VAL A 6 -10.07 -17.06 -9.07
N CYS A 7 -10.58 -15.93 -8.59
CA CYS A 7 -11.98 -15.55 -8.72
C CYS A 7 -12.12 -14.31 -9.60
N VAL A 8 -13.26 -14.18 -10.25
CA VAL A 8 -13.62 -13.00 -11.04
C VAL A 8 -14.77 -12.27 -10.36
N ARG A 9 -14.76 -10.95 -10.38
CA ARG A 9 -15.87 -10.13 -9.91
C ARG A 9 -16.26 -9.09 -10.95
N PHE A 10 -17.50 -9.14 -11.40
CA PHE A 10 -18.13 -8.09 -12.19
C PHE A 10 -18.92 -7.16 -11.26
N ARG A 11 -18.60 -5.87 -11.32
CA ARG A 11 -19.39 -4.85 -10.63
C ARG A 11 -20.66 -4.49 -11.43
N PRO A 12 -21.67 -3.85 -10.80
CA PRO A 12 -22.75 -3.19 -11.53
C PRO A 12 -22.22 -2.17 -12.56
N LEU A 13 -23.01 -1.85 -13.58
CA LEU A 13 -22.73 -0.72 -14.49
C LEU A 13 -22.70 0.60 -13.70
N SER A 14 -21.70 1.44 -13.97
CA SER A 14 -21.59 2.76 -13.35
C SER A 14 -22.57 3.74 -14.01
N SER A 15 -22.89 4.83 -13.30
CA SER A 15 -23.78 5.87 -13.84
C SER A 15 -23.28 6.46 -15.16
N LYS A 16 -21.95 6.55 -15.34
CA LYS A 16 -21.34 7.01 -16.60
C LYS A 16 -21.55 6.00 -17.72
N GLU A 17 -21.28 4.71 -17.48
CA GLU A 17 -21.49 3.66 -18.50
C GLU A 17 -22.97 3.55 -18.90
N LYS A 18 -23.89 3.67 -17.93
CA LYS A 18 -25.34 3.69 -18.21
C LYS A 18 -25.75 4.88 -19.07
N LYS A 19 -25.15 6.05 -18.83
CA LYS A 19 -25.42 7.25 -19.63
C LYS A 19 -24.90 7.12 -21.06
N ASP A 20 -23.72 6.51 -21.23
CA ASP A 20 -23.05 6.44 -22.52
C ASP A 20 -23.59 5.30 -23.41
N LEU A 21 -23.96 4.15 -22.83
CA LEU A 21 -24.30 2.92 -23.56
C LEU A 21 -25.60 2.23 -23.08
N GLY A 22 -26.35 2.83 -22.15
CA GLY A 22 -27.53 2.22 -21.55
C GLY A 22 -27.20 1.03 -20.64
N ASP A 23 -28.15 0.11 -20.47
CA ASP A 23 -27.96 -1.11 -19.69
C ASP A 23 -27.30 -2.26 -20.48
N ASN A 24 -26.61 -1.94 -21.58
CA ASN A 24 -25.89 -2.94 -22.38
C ASN A 24 -24.70 -3.52 -21.61
N ILE A 25 -24.58 -4.85 -21.63
CA ILE A 25 -23.47 -5.59 -21.01
C ILE A 25 -22.77 -6.50 -22.02
N CYS A 26 -21.46 -6.68 -21.87
CA CYS A 26 -20.64 -7.53 -22.74
C CYS A 26 -20.39 -8.94 -22.16
N ILE A 27 -21.07 -9.30 -21.07
CA ILE A 27 -20.88 -10.59 -20.40
C ILE A 27 -22.17 -11.40 -20.39
N GLN A 28 -22.00 -12.72 -20.47
CA GLN A 28 -23.07 -13.69 -20.29
C GLN A 28 -22.69 -14.62 -19.12
N SER A 29 -23.49 -14.56 -18.06
CA SER A 29 -23.38 -15.49 -16.92
C SER A 29 -23.86 -16.87 -17.34
N MET A 30 -23.01 -17.88 -17.17
CA MET A 30 -23.40 -19.29 -17.36
C MET A 30 -23.75 -19.93 -16.01
N ASP A 31 -22.80 -19.87 -15.07
CA ASP A 31 -22.91 -20.44 -13.74
C ASP A 31 -21.94 -19.73 -12.77
N SER A 32 -21.70 -20.29 -11.58
CA SER A 32 -20.82 -19.70 -10.56
C SER A 32 -19.32 -19.82 -10.85
N GLU A 33 -18.90 -20.49 -11.93
CA GLU A 33 -17.50 -20.73 -12.28
C GLU A 33 -17.16 -20.27 -13.70
N THR A 34 -18.16 -20.18 -14.58
CA THR A 34 -18.01 -19.96 -16.02
C THR A 34 -18.65 -18.65 -16.46
N VAL A 35 -17.91 -17.87 -17.25
CA VAL A 35 -18.39 -16.63 -17.87
C VAL A 35 -18.00 -16.58 -19.33
N ILE A 36 -18.91 -16.08 -20.17
CA ILE A 36 -18.60 -15.73 -21.56
C ILE A 36 -18.51 -14.20 -21.65
N ILE A 37 -17.40 -13.68 -22.17
CA ILE A 37 -17.25 -12.26 -22.49
C ILE A 37 -17.26 -12.09 -24.00
N LYS A 38 -17.98 -11.11 -24.50
CA LYS A 38 -17.96 -10.71 -25.89
C LYS A 38 -16.92 -9.62 -26.10
N ASP A 39 -16.09 -9.77 -27.13
CA ASP A 39 -15.18 -8.70 -27.53
C ASP A 39 -15.89 -7.61 -28.36
N GLU A 40 -15.13 -6.63 -28.84
CA GLU A 40 -15.64 -5.51 -29.66
C GLU A 40 -16.22 -5.97 -31.02
N LYS A 41 -15.95 -7.22 -31.44
CA LYS A 41 -16.49 -7.83 -32.66
C LYS A 41 -17.66 -8.78 -32.38
N GLU A 42 -18.21 -8.77 -31.17
CA GLU A 42 -19.25 -9.68 -30.69
C GLU A 42 -18.82 -11.16 -30.66
N GLU A 43 -17.51 -11.46 -30.71
CA GLU A 43 -17.00 -12.81 -30.57
C GLU A 43 -16.98 -13.21 -29.09
N GLY A 44 -17.61 -14.33 -28.75
CA GLY A 44 -17.74 -14.83 -27.39
C GLY A 44 -16.54 -15.68 -26.95
N PHE A 45 -15.88 -15.29 -25.87
CA PHE A 45 -14.79 -16.03 -25.24
C PHE A 45 -15.24 -16.59 -23.88
N ALA A 46 -15.25 -17.91 -23.75
CA ALA A 46 -15.58 -18.60 -22.52
C ALA A 46 -14.35 -18.75 -21.60
N PHE A 47 -14.52 -18.49 -20.31
CA PHE A 47 -13.50 -18.68 -19.27
C PHE A 47 -14.09 -19.39 -18.06
N SER A 48 -13.29 -20.23 -17.40
CA SER A 48 -13.64 -20.94 -16.17
C SER A 48 -12.65 -20.62 -15.04
N PHE A 49 -13.18 -20.22 -13.89
CA PHE A 49 -12.47 -19.78 -12.69
C PHE A 49 -12.89 -20.59 -11.46
N ASP A 50 -12.29 -20.35 -10.31
CA ASP A 50 -12.71 -21.02 -9.07
C ASP A 50 -14.05 -20.46 -8.55
N LYS A 51 -14.34 -19.18 -8.85
CA LYS A 51 -15.67 -18.58 -8.70
C LYS A 51 -15.82 -17.31 -9.53
N VAL A 52 -17.03 -17.03 -10.01
CA VAL A 52 -17.42 -15.78 -10.66
C VAL A 52 -18.52 -15.11 -9.84
N PHE A 53 -18.25 -13.88 -9.41
CA PHE A 53 -19.17 -13.01 -8.70
C PHE A 53 -19.76 -12.00 -9.69
N TYR A 54 -21.09 -11.97 -9.79
CA TYR A 54 -21.83 -11.06 -10.66
C TYR A 54 -22.40 -9.86 -9.88
N GLU A 55 -23.20 -9.04 -10.55
CA GLU A 55 -23.75 -7.78 -10.02
C GLU A 55 -24.38 -7.91 -8.62
N GLU A 56 -25.16 -8.97 -8.39
CA GLU A 56 -25.87 -9.20 -7.12
C GLU A 56 -25.00 -9.78 -5.99
N SER A 57 -23.73 -10.11 -6.28
CA SER A 57 -22.84 -10.74 -5.30
C SER A 57 -22.42 -9.75 -4.22
N LYS A 58 -22.61 -10.14 -2.96
CA LYS A 58 -22.30 -9.29 -1.80
C LYS A 58 -20.82 -9.32 -1.47
N GLN A 59 -20.35 -8.30 -0.76
CA GLN A 59 -18.98 -8.26 -0.24
C GLN A 59 -18.68 -9.46 0.68
N ALA A 60 -19.67 -9.88 1.48
CA ALA A 60 -19.56 -11.03 2.36
C ALA A 60 -19.28 -12.32 1.59
N ASP A 61 -19.98 -12.56 0.46
CA ASP A 61 -19.80 -13.78 -0.35
C ASP A 61 -18.37 -13.88 -0.93
N VAL A 62 -17.79 -12.74 -1.31
CA VAL A 62 -16.39 -12.66 -1.77
C VAL A 62 -15.43 -13.02 -0.63
N TYR A 63 -15.64 -12.43 0.55
CA TYR A 63 -14.80 -12.69 1.72
C TYR A 63 -14.88 -14.16 2.17
N GLU A 64 -16.09 -14.70 2.33
CA GLU A 64 -16.32 -16.06 2.83
C GLU A 64 -15.68 -17.12 1.94
N PHE A 65 -15.81 -16.97 0.62
CA PHE A 65 -15.27 -17.94 -0.32
C PHE A 65 -13.75 -17.78 -0.53
N LEU A 66 -13.29 -16.55 -0.80
CA LEU A 66 -11.92 -16.31 -1.26
C LEU A 66 -10.92 -16.07 -0.12
N VAL A 67 -11.36 -15.37 0.93
CA VAL A 67 -10.45 -14.75 1.91
C VAL A 67 -10.42 -15.50 3.23
N LEU A 68 -11.58 -15.91 3.74
CA LEU A 68 -11.70 -16.59 5.04
C LEU A 68 -10.81 -17.84 5.17
N PRO A 69 -10.66 -18.71 4.14
CA PRO A 69 -9.72 -19.83 4.21
C PRO A 69 -8.27 -19.39 4.43
N ILE A 70 -7.85 -18.29 3.79
CA ILE A 70 -6.48 -17.76 3.89
C ILE A 70 -6.26 -17.13 5.27
N VAL A 71 -7.25 -16.43 5.81
CA VAL A 71 -7.22 -15.88 7.17
C VAL A 71 -7.01 -16.98 8.21
N ARG A 72 -7.78 -18.08 8.11
CA ARG A 72 -7.65 -19.25 9.00
C ARG A 72 -6.27 -19.89 8.87
N ASP A 73 -5.76 -20.04 7.66
CA ASP A 73 -4.41 -20.56 7.42
C ASP A 73 -3.33 -19.66 8.01
N THR A 74 -3.51 -18.34 7.95
CA THR A 74 -2.57 -17.36 8.50
C THR A 74 -2.47 -17.46 10.01
N VAL A 75 -3.61 -17.59 10.70
CA VAL A 75 -3.63 -17.82 12.15
C VAL A 75 -2.94 -19.14 12.52
N ASN A 76 -3.00 -20.14 11.63
CA ASN A 76 -2.25 -21.40 11.75
C ASN A 76 -0.80 -21.33 11.22
N SER A 77 -0.23 -20.13 11.09
CA SER A 77 1.17 -19.87 10.69
C SER A 77 1.53 -20.33 9.27
N ILE A 78 0.56 -20.28 8.35
CA ILE A 78 0.76 -20.44 6.90
C ILE A 78 0.66 -19.05 6.27
N ASN A 79 1.63 -18.67 5.44
CA ASN A 79 1.58 -17.39 4.74
C ASN A 79 0.37 -17.31 3.79
N GLY A 80 -0.26 -16.14 3.74
CA GLY A 80 -1.40 -15.84 2.89
C GLY A 80 -1.15 -14.61 2.04
N THR A 81 -1.66 -14.60 0.81
CA THR A 81 -1.64 -13.41 -0.05
C THR A 81 -2.93 -13.27 -0.84
N ILE A 82 -3.52 -12.08 -0.81
CA ILE A 82 -4.76 -11.75 -1.53
C ILE A 82 -4.48 -10.54 -2.43
N ILE A 83 -4.70 -10.70 -3.72
CA ILE A 83 -4.37 -9.69 -4.73
C ILE A 83 -5.64 -9.29 -5.47
N THR A 84 -5.95 -8.00 -5.56
CA THR A 84 -6.97 -7.47 -6.48
C THR A 84 -6.31 -6.98 -7.77
N TYR A 85 -6.86 -7.34 -8.93
CA TYR A 85 -6.30 -7.00 -10.24
C TYR A 85 -7.40 -6.65 -11.24
N GLY A 86 -7.14 -5.70 -12.13
CA GLY A 86 -8.09 -5.23 -13.14
C GLY A 86 -7.91 -3.76 -13.50
N GLN A 87 -8.67 -3.28 -14.48
CA GLN A 87 -8.59 -1.86 -14.90
C GLN A 87 -9.04 -0.89 -13.80
N THR A 88 -8.67 0.37 -13.95
CA THR A 88 -9.19 1.47 -13.14
C THR A 88 -10.71 1.54 -13.21
N GLY A 89 -11.32 1.76 -12.05
CA GLY A 89 -12.77 1.77 -11.91
C GLY A 89 -13.43 0.39 -11.95
N ALA A 90 -12.71 -0.73 -12.08
CA ALA A 90 -13.31 -2.07 -12.06
C ALA A 90 -13.76 -2.54 -10.66
N GLY A 91 -13.43 -1.81 -9.59
CA GLY A 91 -13.83 -2.13 -8.22
C GLY A 91 -12.77 -2.89 -7.40
N LYS A 92 -11.48 -2.71 -7.70
CA LYS A 92 -10.36 -3.28 -6.90
C LYS A 92 -10.37 -2.74 -5.47
N THR A 93 -10.22 -1.43 -5.29
CA THR A 93 -10.26 -0.75 -3.99
C THR A 93 -11.62 -0.93 -3.30
N TYR A 94 -12.74 -0.90 -4.04
CA TYR A 94 -14.06 -1.21 -3.47
C TYR A 94 -14.15 -2.64 -2.91
N SER A 95 -13.53 -3.62 -3.56
CA SER A 95 -13.49 -4.99 -3.03
C SER A 95 -12.57 -5.08 -1.81
N MET A 96 -11.43 -4.39 -1.85
CA MET A 96 -10.44 -4.42 -0.78
C MET A 96 -10.92 -3.65 0.45
N GLU A 97 -11.19 -2.36 0.35
CA GLU A 97 -11.51 -1.46 1.45
C GLU A 97 -13.03 -1.33 1.68
N GLY A 98 -13.81 -1.34 0.58
CA GLY A 98 -15.20 -0.88 0.61
C GLY A 98 -15.28 0.65 0.46
N PRO A 99 -16.45 1.26 0.73
CA PRO A 99 -16.60 2.71 0.63
C PRO A 99 -15.92 3.47 1.78
N ASN A 100 -15.86 2.89 2.98
CA ASN A 100 -15.18 3.45 4.15
C ASN A 100 -14.85 2.32 5.14
N ILE A 101 -13.62 2.23 5.64
CA ILE A 101 -13.24 1.11 6.51
C ILE A 101 -13.72 1.23 7.97
N LEU A 102 -14.01 2.45 8.45
CA LEU A 102 -14.50 2.71 9.81
C LEU A 102 -16.04 2.67 9.87
N GLU A 103 -16.69 3.32 8.91
CA GLU A 103 -18.13 3.53 8.88
C GLU A 103 -18.73 3.00 7.57
N SER A 104 -18.78 1.68 7.44
CA SER A 104 -19.49 1.02 6.35
C SER A 104 -20.72 0.28 6.86
N ASP A 105 -21.80 0.37 6.09
CA ASP A 105 -22.88 -0.63 6.12
C ASP A 105 -22.25 -2.03 6.04
N GLU A 106 -22.65 -2.94 6.93
CA GLU A 106 -22.21 -4.34 6.95
C GLU A 106 -22.34 -5.02 5.59
N LYS A 107 -23.26 -4.57 4.71
CA LYS A 107 -23.37 -5.08 3.34
C LYS A 107 -22.25 -4.62 2.41
N LYS A 108 -21.71 -3.42 2.63
CA LYS A 108 -20.71 -2.75 1.77
C LYS A 108 -19.28 -2.86 2.29
N LYS A 109 -19.11 -3.27 3.55
CA LYS A 109 -17.83 -3.54 4.20
C LYS A 109 -16.95 -4.47 3.36
N GLY A 110 -15.78 -3.99 2.95
CA GLY A 110 -14.83 -4.68 2.05
C GLY A 110 -14.08 -5.84 2.71
N ILE A 111 -13.10 -6.38 1.99
CA ILE A 111 -12.25 -7.49 2.45
C ILE A 111 -11.41 -7.11 3.67
N LEU A 112 -10.72 -5.97 3.63
CA LEU A 112 -9.76 -5.52 4.63
C LEU A 112 -10.37 -5.41 6.04
N PRO A 113 -11.49 -4.70 6.27
CA PRO A 113 -12.10 -4.65 7.59
C PRO A 113 -12.61 -6.03 8.06
N ARG A 114 -13.10 -6.90 7.15
CA ARG A 114 -13.49 -8.28 7.49
C ARG A 114 -12.30 -9.17 7.81
N VAL A 115 -11.14 -8.92 7.23
CA VAL A 115 -9.89 -9.62 7.60
C VAL A 115 -9.50 -9.29 9.02
N VAL A 116 -9.57 -8.02 9.41
CA VAL A 116 -9.33 -7.62 10.81
C VAL A 116 -10.29 -8.38 11.75
N ASP A 117 -11.60 -8.33 11.48
CA ASP A 117 -12.58 -9.05 12.28
C ASP A 117 -12.29 -10.56 12.35
N GLY A 118 -12.01 -11.17 11.20
CA GLY A 118 -11.74 -12.59 11.07
C GLY A 118 -10.46 -13.03 11.78
N LEU A 119 -9.39 -12.24 11.72
CA LEU A 119 -8.13 -12.52 12.41
C LEU A 119 -8.37 -12.54 13.91
N PHE A 120 -8.95 -11.49 14.48
CA PHE A 120 -9.20 -11.41 15.92
C PHE A 120 -10.24 -12.43 16.40
N ALA A 121 -11.26 -12.76 15.59
CA ALA A 121 -12.20 -13.83 15.90
C ALA A 121 -11.52 -15.22 15.93
N CYS A 122 -10.66 -15.52 14.96
CA CYS A 122 -9.92 -16.78 14.92
C CYS A 122 -8.92 -16.88 16.08
N ILE A 123 -8.24 -15.78 16.42
CA ILE A 123 -7.33 -15.71 17.58
C ILE A 123 -8.10 -15.98 18.88
N LYS A 124 -9.27 -15.35 19.08
CA LYS A 124 -10.12 -15.58 20.28
C LYS A 124 -10.63 -17.01 20.40
N THR A 125 -10.79 -17.72 19.28
CA THR A 125 -11.25 -19.11 19.26
C THR A 125 -10.09 -20.11 19.38
N SER A 126 -8.84 -19.62 19.37
CA SER A 126 -7.64 -20.45 19.53
C SER A 126 -7.49 -20.97 20.96
N ALA A 127 -6.70 -22.04 21.14
CA ALA A 127 -6.45 -22.58 22.47
C ALA A 127 -5.76 -21.57 23.41
N ASP A 128 -6.22 -21.51 24.67
CA ASP A 128 -5.71 -20.61 25.72
C ASP A 128 -4.20 -20.74 26.01
N SER A 129 -3.59 -21.85 25.59
CA SER A 129 -2.16 -22.13 25.75
C SER A 129 -1.25 -21.38 24.74
N THR A 130 -1.81 -20.45 23.98
CA THR A 130 -1.12 -19.78 22.88
C THR A 130 -1.24 -18.26 22.99
N LYS A 131 -0.10 -17.56 23.02
CA LYS A 131 -0.07 -16.11 22.97
C LYS A 131 0.11 -15.64 21.53
N TYR A 132 -0.73 -14.71 21.09
CA TYR A 132 -0.62 -14.09 19.77
C TYR A 132 -0.12 -12.65 19.88
N THR A 133 0.71 -12.24 18.93
CA THR A 133 1.08 -10.84 18.69
C THR A 133 0.77 -10.52 17.23
N VAL A 134 -0.08 -9.53 17.01
CA VAL A 134 -0.46 -9.06 15.67
C VAL A 134 0.24 -7.75 15.41
N LYS A 135 0.91 -7.64 14.26
CA LYS A 135 1.51 -6.40 13.78
C LYS A 135 0.97 -6.05 12.41
N LEU A 136 0.84 -4.75 12.15
CA LEU A 136 0.40 -4.20 10.87
C LEU A 136 1.47 -3.29 10.30
N SER A 137 1.76 -3.47 9.02
CA SER A 137 2.55 -2.54 8.21
C SER A 137 1.78 -2.22 6.94
N MET A 138 1.89 -1.00 6.45
CA MET A 138 1.17 -0.53 5.26
C MET A 138 2.12 0.29 4.41
N VAL A 139 2.27 -0.09 3.15
CA VAL A 139 3.18 0.57 2.20
C VAL A 139 2.50 0.80 0.86
N GLU A 140 2.96 1.82 0.14
CA GLU A 140 2.63 2.01 -1.27
C GLU A 140 3.86 1.80 -2.16
N ILE A 141 3.64 1.21 -3.34
CA ILE A 141 4.63 1.18 -4.41
C ILE A 141 4.19 2.17 -5.47
N TYR A 142 4.96 3.25 -5.58
CA TYR A 142 4.75 4.31 -6.57
C TYR A 142 6.06 4.59 -7.30
N MET A 143 6.02 4.54 -8.64
CA MET A 143 7.20 4.74 -9.50
C MET A 143 8.44 3.92 -9.05
N GLU A 144 8.26 2.63 -8.72
CA GLU A 144 9.31 1.73 -8.24
C GLU A 144 10.00 2.13 -6.92
N LYS A 145 9.39 3.07 -6.17
CA LYS A 145 9.74 3.39 -4.79
C LYS A 145 8.69 2.81 -3.84
N VAL A 146 9.16 2.28 -2.71
CA VAL A 146 8.30 1.76 -1.65
C VAL A 146 8.20 2.82 -0.55
N ARG A 147 7.03 3.41 -0.32
CA ARG A 147 6.83 4.41 0.74
C ARG A 147 6.04 3.82 1.89
N ASP A 148 6.41 4.19 3.10
CA ASP A 148 5.69 3.84 4.32
C ASP A 148 4.44 4.72 4.48
N LEU A 149 3.29 4.11 4.73
CA LEU A 149 2.02 4.83 4.91
C LEU A 149 1.72 5.12 6.39
N PHE A 150 2.53 4.63 7.33
CA PHE A 150 2.49 5.03 8.74
C PHE A 150 3.59 6.04 9.12
N ASP A 151 4.63 6.16 8.30
CA ASP A 151 5.68 7.16 8.46
C ASP A 151 6.10 7.76 7.12
N LEU A 152 5.43 8.83 6.70
CA LEU A 152 5.63 9.47 5.41
C LEU A 152 7.05 10.04 5.19
N SER A 153 7.87 10.15 6.24
CA SER A 153 9.28 10.54 6.11
C SER A 153 10.14 9.44 5.46
N LYS A 154 9.70 8.18 5.56
CA LYS A 154 10.39 7.00 5.01
C LYS A 154 9.97 6.75 3.56
N ASP A 155 10.67 7.39 2.65
CA ASP A 155 10.57 7.13 1.22
C ASP A 155 11.58 6.05 0.78
N ASN A 156 11.17 5.16 -0.12
CA ASN A 156 12.00 4.14 -0.76
C ASN A 156 12.60 3.05 0.19
N ILE A 157 11.73 2.40 0.97
CA ILE A 157 12.07 1.24 1.80
C ILE A 157 12.66 0.09 0.96
N GLN A 158 13.68 -0.57 1.50
CA GLN A 158 14.34 -1.68 0.84
C GLN A 158 13.60 -3.02 1.02
N ILE A 159 13.36 -3.71 -0.09
CA ILE A 159 12.87 -5.09 -0.11
C ILE A 159 14.07 -6.04 0.00
N LYS A 160 14.14 -6.78 1.11
CA LYS A 160 15.18 -7.79 1.38
C LYS A 160 14.57 -9.20 1.38
N GLU A 161 15.42 -10.18 1.14
CA GLU A 161 15.06 -11.59 1.18
C GLU A 161 15.79 -12.25 2.36
N SER A 162 15.02 -12.88 3.24
CA SER A 162 15.51 -13.62 4.38
C SER A 162 15.22 -15.10 4.19
N LYS A 163 16.22 -15.95 4.46
CA LYS A 163 16.06 -17.42 4.37
C LYS A 163 14.97 -17.94 5.32
N THR A 164 14.75 -17.27 6.45
CA THR A 164 13.77 -17.67 7.46
C THR A 164 12.42 -16.97 7.24
N GLN A 165 12.44 -15.66 6.97
CA GLN A 165 11.23 -14.84 6.93
C GLN A 165 10.65 -14.63 5.52
N GLY A 166 11.36 -15.05 4.47
CA GLY A 166 10.99 -14.77 3.08
C GLY A 166 11.23 -13.30 2.74
N ILE A 167 10.32 -12.69 1.99
CA ILE A 167 10.43 -11.27 1.66
C ILE A 167 10.11 -10.39 2.89
N VAL A 168 11.01 -9.44 3.21
CA VAL A 168 10.91 -8.52 4.35
C VAL A 168 11.19 -7.08 3.89
N LEU A 169 10.42 -6.13 4.42
CA LEU A 169 10.62 -4.70 4.20
C LEU A 169 11.51 -4.13 5.32
N SER A 170 12.78 -3.87 4.99
CA SER A 170 13.77 -3.40 5.96
C SER A 170 13.55 -1.92 6.26
N GLY A 171 13.02 -1.60 7.44
CA GLY A 171 12.78 -0.22 7.89
C GLY A 171 11.32 0.24 7.78
N ALA A 172 10.43 -0.61 7.28
CA ALA A 172 8.99 -0.35 7.33
C ALA A 172 8.51 -0.31 8.78
N THR A 173 7.61 0.62 9.05
CA THR A 173 6.98 0.80 10.35
C THR A 173 5.99 -0.33 10.60
N GLU A 174 6.07 -0.93 11.79
CA GLU A 174 5.18 -1.98 12.25
C GLU A 174 4.42 -1.49 13.49
N ILE A 175 3.10 -1.35 13.38
CA ILE A 175 2.21 -1.01 14.49
C ILE A 175 1.76 -2.32 15.15
N SER A 176 1.91 -2.44 16.47
CA SER A 176 1.38 -3.58 17.22
C SER A 176 -0.10 -3.36 17.50
N LEU A 177 -0.92 -4.37 17.24
CA LEU A 177 -2.38 -4.28 17.33
C LEU A 177 -2.91 -5.13 18.48
N SER A 178 -3.74 -4.54 19.32
CA SER A 178 -4.33 -5.17 20.50
C SER A 178 -5.76 -5.67 20.23
N ASP A 179 -6.51 -4.93 19.42
CA ASP A 179 -7.89 -5.25 19.09
C ASP A 179 -8.31 -4.79 17.67
N THR A 180 -9.55 -5.14 17.30
CA THR A 180 -10.16 -4.79 16.03
C THR A 180 -10.28 -3.27 15.82
N ALA A 181 -10.62 -2.51 16.86
CA ALA A 181 -10.86 -1.07 16.73
C ALA A 181 -9.55 -0.32 16.46
N GLU A 182 -8.49 -0.65 17.21
CA GLU A 182 -7.14 -0.11 17.00
C GLU A 182 -6.61 -0.44 15.59
N ALA A 183 -6.85 -1.66 15.12
CA ALA A 183 -6.48 -2.10 13.78
C ALA A 183 -7.21 -1.31 12.68
N LEU A 184 -8.53 -1.14 12.79
CA LEU A 184 -9.32 -0.35 11.83
C LEU A 184 -8.90 1.12 11.85
N GLN A 185 -8.65 1.70 13.03
CA GLN A 185 -8.18 3.07 13.16
C GLN A 185 -6.81 3.27 12.51
N SER A 186 -5.87 2.35 12.74
CA SER A 186 -4.53 2.39 12.15
C SER A 186 -4.61 2.31 10.62
N LEU A 187 -5.42 1.38 10.09
CA LEU A 187 -5.66 1.29 8.65
C LEU A 187 -6.26 2.60 8.11
N SER A 188 -7.18 3.23 8.84
CA SER A 188 -7.80 4.49 8.40
C SER A 188 -6.79 5.62 8.31
N SER A 189 -5.86 5.69 9.27
CA SER A 189 -4.75 6.63 9.22
C SER A 189 -3.84 6.36 8.01
N GLY A 190 -3.51 5.10 7.72
CA GLY A 190 -2.70 4.74 6.55
C GLY A 190 -3.37 5.06 5.21
N ILE A 191 -4.69 4.82 5.09
CA ILE A 191 -5.49 5.19 3.90
C ILE A 191 -5.55 6.71 3.74
N ALA A 192 -5.74 7.46 4.83
CA ALA A 192 -5.72 8.92 4.80
C ALA A 192 -4.35 9.45 4.33
N ASN A 193 -3.25 8.86 4.83
CA ASN A 193 -1.89 9.21 4.41
C ASN A 193 -1.65 8.93 2.92
N ARG A 194 -2.18 7.81 2.40
CA ARG A 194 -2.17 7.52 0.95
C ARG A 194 -2.90 8.61 0.16
N ALA A 195 -4.11 9.02 0.60
CA ALA A 195 -4.88 10.08 -0.05
C ALA A 195 -4.18 11.45 0.01
N ILE A 196 -3.47 11.76 1.10
CA ILE A 196 -2.63 12.97 1.19
C ILE A 196 -1.51 12.90 0.15
N GLY A 197 -0.83 11.76 0.03
CA GLY A 197 0.19 11.53 -1.00
C GLY A 197 -0.37 11.75 -2.41
N GLU A 198 -1.57 11.26 -2.67
CA GLU A 198 -2.28 11.48 -3.94
C GLU A 198 -2.48 12.96 -4.27
N THR A 199 -2.98 13.75 -3.32
CA THR A 199 -3.19 15.20 -3.54
C THR A 199 -1.88 15.98 -3.67
N GLN A 200 -0.87 15.71 -2.84
CA GLN A 200 0.42 16.41 -2.88
C GLN A 200 1.21 16.13 -4.16
N MET A 201 1.06 14.94 -4.73
CA MET A 201 1.83 14.49 -5.89
C MET A 201 1.01 14.45 -7.18
N ASN A 202 -0.25 14.91 -7.15
CA ASN A 202 -1.24 14.75 -8.22
C ASN A 202 -1.38 13.29 -8.72
N MET A 203 -1.16 12.32 -7.82
CA MET A 203 -1.31 10.91 -8.13
C MET A 203 -2.78 10.54 -8.02
N ALA A 204 -3.23 9.63 -8.88
CA ALA A 204 -4.52 8.97 -8.68
C ALA A 204 -4.27 7.67 -7.91
N SER A 205 -5.18 7.26 -7.03
CA SER A 205 -5.12 5.95 -6.36
C SER A 205 -4.97 4.77 -7.33
N SER A 206 -5.39 4.95 -8.57
CA SER A 206 -5.21 4.00 -9.67
C SER A 206 -3.76 3.86 -10.17
N ARG A 207 -2.83 4.65 -9.64
CA ARG A 207 -1.46 4.81 -10.12
C ARG A 207 -0.39 4.36 -9.12
N SER A 208 -0.79 3.87 -7.95
CA SER A 208 0.10 3.20 -7.00
C SER A 208 -0.46 1.84 -6.61
N HIS A 209 0.41 0.92 -6.20
CA HIS A 209 0.00 -0.36 -5.60
C HIS A 209 0.04 -0.21 -4.09
N CYS A 210 -1.07 -0.49 -3.41
CA CYS A 210 -1.14 -0.40 -1.96
C CYS A 210 -1.08 -1.80 -1.35
N VAL A 211 -0.25 -1.96 -0.31
CA VAL A 211 -0.01 -3.26 0.32
C VAL A 211 -0.13 -3.17 1.82
N TYR A 212 -1.01 -4.00 2.36
CA TYR A 212 -1.29 -4.16 3.78
C TYR A 212 -0.69 -5.49 4.21
N MET A 213 0.13 -5.47 5.25
CA MET A 213 0.81 -6.66 5.77
C MET A 213 0.46 -6.87 7.23
N PHE A 214 -0.19 -7.99 7.53
CA PHE A 214 -0.40 -8.46 8.87
C PHE A 214 0.62 -9.56 9.19
N THR A 215 1.39 -9.37 10.26
CA THR A 215 2.32 -10.38 10.77
C THR A 215 1.77 -10.89 12.09
N LEU A 216 1.48 -12.19 12.15
CA LEU A 216 1.00 -12.88 13.33
C LEU A 216 2.12 -13.75 13.88
N ASN A 217 2.55 -13.48 15.10
CA ASN A 217 3.47 -14.33 15.83
C ASN A 217 2.70 -15.11 16.89
N GLN A 218 2.84 -16.42 16.85
CA GLN A 218 2.23 -17.38 17.75
C GLN A 218 3.30 -17.95 18.67
N GLU A 219 3.21 -17.68 19.97
CA GLU A 219 4.08 -18.24 20.99
C GLU A 219 3.32 -19.32 21.77
N SER A 220 3.75 -20.57 21.63
CA SER A 220 3.21 -21.68 22.41
C SER A 220 3.81 -21.67 23.81
N ILE A 221 2.95 -21.58 24.84
CA ILE A 221 3.38 -21.54 26.25
C ILE A 221 4.04 -22.87 26.66
N SER A 222 3.59 -24.00 26.09
CA SER A 222 4.08 -25.34 26.40
C SER A 222 5.38 -25.69 25.68
N GLU A 223 5.53 -25.32 24.41
CA GLU A 223 6.66 -25.76 23.57
C GLU A 223 7.80 -24.74 23.47
N LYS A 224 7.62 -23.50 23.95
CA LYS A 224 8.55 -22.37 23.73
C LYS A 224 8.97 -22.20 22.26
N ARG A 225 8.10 -22.59 21.34
CA ARG A 225 8.28 -22.41 19.89
C ARG A 225 7.49 -21.19 19.44
N VAL A 226 8.11 -20.41 18.57
CA VAL A 226 7.46 -19.31 17.88
C VAL A 226 7.11 -19.78 16.48
N LYS A 227 5.85 -19.62 16.09
CA LYS A 227 5.42 -19.77 14.71
C LYS A 227 4.99 -18.40 14.20
N SER A 228 5.15 -18.15 12.91
CA SER A 228 4.82 -16.87 12.31
C SER A 228 4.04 -17.07 11.03
N GLY A 229 2.88 -16.40 10.94
CA GLY A 229 2.06 -16.32 9.74
C GLY A 229 2.05 -14.89 9.22
N LYS A 230 2.25 -14.70 7.91
CA LYS A 230 2.14 -13.39 7.26
C LYS A 230 0.96 -13.38 6.29
N LEU A 231 0.06 -12.43 6.46
CA LEU A 231 -1.03 -12.17 5.51
C LEU A 231 -0.78 -10.85 4.78
N ILE A 232 -0.67 -10.93 3.47
CA ILE A 232 -0.44 -9.77 2.60
C ILE A 232 -1.71 -9.52 1.77
N LEU A 233 -2.26 -8.32 1.84
CA LEU A 233 -3.34 -7.86 0.97
C LEU A 233 -2.80 -6.79 0.04
N VAL A 234 -3.15 -6.88 -1.24
CA VAL A 234 -2.56 -6.06 -2.30
C VAL A 234 -3.66 -5.48 -3.15
N ASP A 235 -3.80 -4.16 -3.12
CA ASP A 235 -4.63 -3.39 -4.06
C ASP A 235 -3.74 -2.84 -5.18
N LEU A 236 -3.77 -3.51 -6.33
CA LEU A 236 -2.93 -3.12 -7.46
C LEU A 236 -3.45 -1.86 -8.15
N ALA A 237 -2.55 -1.17 -8.85
CA ALA A 237 -2.88 -0.11 -9.79
C ALA A 237 -3.76 -0.60 -10.97
N GLY A 238 -4.28 0.33 -11.76
CA GLY A 238 -5.02 0.05 -12.99
C GLY A 238 -4.20 -0.72 -14.02
N SER A 239 -4.78 -1.77 -14.60
CA SER A 239 -4.13 -2.57 -15.66
C SER A 239 -4.35 -2.05 -17.08
N GLU A 240 -5.05 -0.93 -17.24
CA GLU A 240 -5.39 -0.39 -18.56
C GLU A 240 -4.16 0.10 -19.34
N LYS A 241 -4.29 0.08 -20.66
CA LYS A 241 -3.23 0.58 -21.55
C LYS A 241 -3.09 2.09 -21.46
N VAL A 242 -1.85 2.56 -21.39
CA VAL A 242 -1.50 4.00 -21.34
C VAL A 242 -2.12 4.76 -22.52
N GLU A 243 -2.19 4.15 -23.70
CA GLU A 243 -2.75 4.73 -24.93
C GLU A 243 -4.20 5.23 -24.75
N LYS A 244 -5.00 4.58 -23.89
CA LYS A 244 -6.41 4.98 -23.64
C LYS A 244 -6.54 6.12 -22.63
N THR A 245 -5.46 6.47 -21.93
CA THR A 245 -5.51 7.47 -20.85
C THR A 245 -5.41 8.91 -21.36
N GLY A 246 -4.94 9.12 -22.60
CA GLY A 246 -4.72 10.46 -23.16
C GLY A 246 -3.73 11.30 -22.35
N ALA A 247 -2.89 10.65 -21.53
CA ALA A 247 -1.97 11.33 -20.62
C ALA A 247 -0.75 11.89 -21.38
N GLU A 248 -0.38 13.13 -21.06
CA GLU A 248 0.78 13.82 -21.64
C GLU A 248 1.82 14.16 -20.57
N GLY A 249 3.06 14.38 -21.00
CA GLY A 249 4.16 14.84 -20.13
C GLY A 249 4.46 13.90 -18.95
N ARG A 250 4.52 14.43 -17.73
CA ARG A 250 4.89 13.69 -16.52
C ARG A 250 3.92 12.53 -16.20
N VAL A 251 2.63 12.71 -16.48
CA VAL A 251 1.59 11.70 -16.25
C VAL A 251 1.78 10.49 -17.18
N LEU A 252 2.34 10.72 -18.37
CA LEU A 252 2.67 9.64 -19.30
C LEU A 252 3.82 8.76 -18.78
N GLU A 253 4.87 9.37 -18.23
CA GLU A 253 6.01 8.63 -17.65
C GLU A 253 5.62 7.83 -16.41
N GLU A 254 4.72 8.40 -15.60
CA GLU A 254 4.10 7.71 -14.48
C GLU A 254 3.31 6.48 -14.96
N ALA A 255 2.39 6.67 -15.92
CA ALA A 255 1.59 5.60 -16.50
C ALA A 255 2.46 4.49 -17.13
N LYS A 256 3.56 4.84 -17.81
CA LYS A 256 4.54 3.88 -18.32
C LYS A 256 5.18 3.06 -17.19
N THR A 257 5.54 3.71 -16.07
CA THR A 257 6.18 3.04 -14.94
C THR A 257 5.22 2.07 -14.23
N ILE A 258 3.96 2.47 -14.07
CA ILE A 258 2.91 1.60 -13.52
C ILE A 258 2.71 0.39 -14.41
N ASN A 259 2.57 0.60 -15.71
CA ASN A 259 2.42 -0.49 -16.66
C ASN A 259 3.66 -1.36 -16.76
N LYS A 260 4.87 -0.81 -16.53
CA LYS A 260 6.09 -1.61 -16.38
C LYS A 260 5.98 -2.60 -15.22
N SER A 261 5.53 -2.14 -14.05
CA SER A 261 5.37 -3.02 -12.87
C SER A 261 4.34 -4.14 -13.09
N LEU A 262 3.21 -3.84 -13.76
CA LEU A 262 2.18 -4.82 -14.11
C LEU A 262 2.58 -5.73 -15.28
N SER A 263 3.37 -5.23 -16.22
CA SER A 263 3.96 -6.04 -17.31
C SER A 263 4.98 -7.03 -16.75
N ALA A 264 5.83 -6.60 -15.81
CA ALA A 264 6.75 -7.49 -15.09
C ALA A 264 5.97 -8.58 -14.34
N LEU A 265 4.85 -8.23 -13.69
CA LEU A 265 3.95 -9.21 -13.06
C LEU A 265 3.42 -10.22 -14.10
N GLY A 266 2.95 -9.75 -15.26
CA GLY A 266 2.53 -10.62 -16.36
C GLY A 266 3.64 -11.56 -16.85
N ASN A 267 4.88 -11.06 -16.96
CA ASN A 267 6.04 -11.85 -17.36
C ASN A 267 6.39 -12.93 -16.35
N VAL A 268 6.32 -12.64 -15.04
CA VAL A 268 6.50 -13.62 -13.97
C VAL A 268 5.47 -14.74 -14.09
N ILE A 269 4.18 -14.40 -14.27
CA ILE A 269 3.12 -15.40 -14.43
C ILE A 269 3.35 -16.26 -15.68
N ASN A 270 3.72 -15.65 -16.80
CA ASN A 270 4.01 -16.39 -18.04
C ASN A 270 5.21 -17.34 -17.84
N ALA A 271 6.28 -16.89 -17.17
CA ALA A 271 7.45 -17.71 -16.89
C ALA A 271 7.12 -18.91 -15.97
N LEU A 272 6.22 -18.71 -14.99
CA LEU A 272 5.78 -19.76 -14.06
C LEU A 272 4.85 -20.80 -14.69
N THR A 273 4.16 -20.45 -15.78
CA THR A 273 3.12 -21.29 -16.40
C THR A 273 3.54 -21.93 -17.72
N CYS A 274 4.46 -21.30 -18.47
CA CYS A 274 5.04 -21.87 -19.67
C CYS A 274 6.08 -22.94 -19.29
N GLY A 275 5.60 -24.16 -19.01
CA GLY A 275 6.36 -25.31 -18.48
C GLY A 275 7.39 -25.92 -19.43
N SER A 276 8.35 -25.16 -19.96
CA SER A 276 9.50 -25.71 -20.67
C SER A 276 10.74 -25.73 -19.75
N PRO A 277 11.11 -26.90 -19.19
CA PRO A 277 12.26 -27.04 -18.26
C PRO A 277 13.62 -26.70 -18.92
N ALA A 278 13.67 -26.53 -20.24
CA ALA A 278 14.88 -26.18 -20.98
C ALA A 278 15.12 -24.67 -21.14
N LYS A 279 14.14 -23.80 -20.81
CA LYS A 279 14.25 -22.33 -21.02
C LYS A 279 13.89 -21.44 -19.81
N ALA A 280 13.35 -21.99 -18.73
CA ALA A 280 12.87 -21.19 -17.59
C ALA A 280 13.60 -21.54 -16.28
N ASN A 281 14.92 -21.30 -16.20
CA ASN A 281 15.62 -21.37 -14.90
C ASN A 281 15.49 -20.09 -14.07
N HIS A 282 15.18 -18.95 -14.71
CA HIS A 282 15.11 -17.67 -14.02
C HIS A 282 13.74 -17.04 -14.18
N ILE A 283 13.02 -16.89 -13.06
CA ILE A 283 11.78 -16.13 -12.99
C ILE A 283 12.14 -14.67 -12.70
N PRO A 284 11.68 -13.69 -13.51
CA PRO A 284 12.12 -12.31 -13.44
C PRO A 284 11.47 -11.50 -12.32
N TYR A 285 11.48 -11.99 -11.08
CA TYR A 285 10.92 -11.26 -9.93
C TYR A 285 11.62 -9.93 -9.66
N ARG A 286 12.84 -9.73 -10.17
CA ARG A 286 13.64 -8.51 -9.95
C ARG A 286 13.28 -7.36 -10.88
N ASP A 287 12.46 -7.59 -11.90
CA ASP A 287 12.10 -6.59 -12.91
C ASP A 287 11.23 -5.46 -12.35
N SER A 288 10.55 -5.68 -11.22
CA SER A 288 9.85 -4.63 -10.47
C SER A 288 9.85 -4.86 -8.96
N LYS A 289 9.77 -3.80 -8.17
CA LYS A 289 9.58 -3.89 -6.71
C LYS A 289 8.31 -4.66 -6.35
N LEU A 290 7.26 -4.50 -7.15
CA LEU A 290 6.01 -5.24 -6.99
C LEU A 290 6.24 -6.75 -7.09
N THR A 291 6.90 -7.21 -8.15
CA THR A 291 7.16 -8.65 -8.35
C THR A 291 8.13 -9.21 -7.31
N ARG A 292 9.08 -8.40 -6.83
CA ARG A 292 9.92 -8.78 -5.68
C ARG A 292 9.11 -8.94 -4.40
N MET A 293 8.14 -8.07 -4.16
CA MET A 293 7.29 -8.15 -2.97
C MET A 293 6.34 -9.35 -3.02
N LEU A 294 5.88 -9.71 -4.21
CA LEU A 294 4.97 -10.83 -4.46
C LEU A 294 5.68 -12.16 -4.77
N GLN A 295 7.01 -12.22 -4.65
CA GLN A 295 7.79 -13.40 -4.98
C GLN A 295 7.30 -14.64 -4.21
N ASP A 296 7.03 -14.50 -2.91
CA ASP A 296 6.52 -15.59 -2.08
C ASP A 296 5.08 -16.01 -2.47
N ALA A 297 4.28 -15.09 -3.01
CA ALA A 297 2.91 -15.33 -3.45
C ALA A 297 2.84 -16.05 -4.81
N LEU A 298 3.77 -15.76 -5.70
CA LEU A 298 3.75 -16.24 -7.08
C LEU A 298 4.76 -17.36 -7.24
N GLY A 299 4.40 -18.57 -6.82
CA GLY A 299 5.25 -19.76 -6.94
C GLY A 299 6.09 -20.10 -5.70
N GLY A 300 5.96 -19.32 -4.63
CA GLY A 300 6.68 -19.52 -3.37
C GLY A 300 5.87 -20.18 -2.25
N ASN A 301 6.26 -19.87 -1.01
CA ASN A 301 5.61 -20.31 0.22
C ASN A 301 4.54 -19.31 0.66
N SER A 302 3.39 -19.36 -0.02
CA SER A 302 2.19 -18.62 0.35
C SER A 302 0.94 -19.29 -0.25
N ARG A 303 -0.16 -19.30 0.49
CA ARG A 303 -1.48 -19.56 -0.07
C ARG A 303 -1.98 -18.29 -0.71
N THR A 304 -2.19 -18.31 -2.01
CA THR A 304 -2.45 -17.10 -2.79
C THR A 304 -3.81 -17.14 -3.47
N ALA A 305 -4.52 -16.02 -3.34
CA ALA A 305 -5.77 -15.73 -4.01
C ALA A 305 -5.64 -14.50 -4.90
N LEU A 306 -6.22 -14.57 -6.09
CA LEU A 306 -6.34 -13.46 -7.04
C LEU A 306 -7.81 -13.15 -7.30
N LEU A 307 -8.22 -11.91 -7.04
CA LEU A 307 -9.54 -11.39 -7.41
C LEU A 307 -9.42 -10.49 -8.64
N CYS A 308 -9.87 -11.00 -9.78
CA CYS A 308 -9.94 -10.28 -11.04
C CYS A 308 -11.22 -9.43 -11.10
N CYS A 309 -11.10 -8.13 -10.88
CA CYS A 309 -12.20 -7.18 -10.96
C CYS A 309 -12.39 -6.69 -12.41
N CYS A 310 -13.61 -6.79 -12.93
CA CYS A 310 -13.94 -6.47 -14.32
C CYS A 310 -15.17 -5.53 -14.41
N SER A 311 -15.26 -4.76 -15.49
CA SER A 311 -16.48 -4.01 -15.84
C SER A 311 -17.35 -4.83 -16.79
N PRO A 312 -18.68 -4.87 -16.62
CA PRO A 312 -19.58 -5.50 -17.58
C PRO A 312 -19.85 -4.64 -18.82
N SER A 313 -19.37 -3.39 -18.86
CA SER A 313 -19.66 -2.46 -19.97
C SER A 313 -18.95 -2.86 -21.28
N PRO A 314 -19.62 -2.80 -22.44
CA PRO A 314 -19.00 -3.02 -23.74
C PRO A 314 -17.82 -2.09 -24.03
N SER A 315 -17.84 -0.84 -23.56
CA SER A 315 -16.71 0.10 -23.70
C SER A 315 -15.41 -0.37 -23.04
N ASN A 316 -15.53 -1.30 -22.09
CA ASN A 316 -14.44 -1.86 -21.30
C ASN A 316 -14.20 -3.35 -21.61
N ALA A 317 -14.79 -3.88 -22.69
CA ALA A 317 -14.70 -5.30 -23.04
C ALA A 317 -13.26 -5.75 -23.29
N SER A 318 -12.46 -4.96 -24.02
CA SER A 318 -11.06 -5.31 -24.33
C SER A 318 -10.16 -5.38 -23.10
N GLU A 319 -10.38 -4.51 -22.11
CA GLU A 319 -9.65 -4.52 -20.84
C GLU A 319 -10.11 -5.68 -19.95
N SER A 320 -11.42 -5.89 -19.81
CA SER A 320 -11.97 -7.02 -19.05
C SER A 320 -11.52 -8.37 -19.62
N LEU A 321 -11.50 -8.51 -20.95
CA LEU A 321 -10.95 -9.69 -21.62
C LEU A 321 -9.46 -9.90 -21.31
N SER A 322 -8.68 -8.82 -21.26
CA SER A 322 -7.26 -8.88 -20.87
C SER A 322 -7.08 -9.32 -19.42
N THR A 323 -7.92 -8.81 -18.51
CA THR A 323 -7.97 -9.23 -17.10
C THR A 323 -8.34 -10.71 -16.94
N LEU A 324 -9.34 -11.20 -17.67
CA LEU A 324 -9.75 -12.61 -17.65
C LEU A 324 -8.64 -13.53 -18.18
N ARG A 325 -7.98 -13.15 -19.28
CA ARG A 325 -6.82 -13.89 -19.81
C ARG A 325 -5.67 -13.93 -18.80
N PHE A 326 -5.41 -12.83 -18.09
CA PHE A 326 -4.41 -12.79 -17.02
C PHE A 326 -4.76 -13.75 -15.88
N GLY A 327 -6.00 -13.70 -15.37
CA GLY A 327 -6.47 -14.59 -14.32
C GLY A 327 -6.42 -16.08 -14.73
N ALA A 328 -6.80 -16.39 -15.98
CA ALA A 328 -6.77 -17.75 -16.50
C ALA A 328 -5.35 -18.33 -16.51
N ARG A 329 -4.34 -17.51 -16.86
CA ARG A 329 -2.94 -17.91 -16.72
C ARG A 329 -2.54 -18.07 -15.25
N ALA A 330 -2.88 -17.09 -14.40
CA ALA A 330 -2.53 -17.12 -12.97
C ALA A 330 -3.03 -18.38 -12.24
N LYS A 331 -4.20 -18.93 -12.64
CA LYS A 331 -4.79 -20.16 -12.08
C LYS A 331 -3.87 -21.38 -12.21
N HIS A 332 -2.93 -21.38 -13.15
CA HIS A 332 -1.98 -22.48 -13.36
C HIS A 332 -0.68 -22.35 -12.56
N ILE A 333 -0.50 -21.27 -11.79
CA ILE A 333 0.66 -21.11 -10.91
C ILE A 333 0.52 -22.08 -9.73
N LYS A 334 1.56 -22.88 -9.50
CA LYS A 334 1.66 -23.80 -8.36
C LYS A 334 2.38 -23.14 -7.20
N THR A 335 1.76 -23.12 -6.03
CA THR A 335 2.37 -22.68 -4.76
C THR A 335 2.60 -23.86 -3.82
N SER A 336 3.54 -23.68 -2.89
CA SER A 336 3.89 -24.69 -1.87
C SER A 336 3.82 -24.07 -0.47
N PRO A 337 2.60 -23.82 0.04
CA PRO A 337 2.43 -23.30 1.39
C PRO A 337 2.92 -24.32 2.43
N LEU A 338 3.76 -23.86 3.34
CA LEU A 338 4.37 -24.63 4.43
C LEU A 338 4.25 -23.82 5.73
N VAL A 339 3.97 -24.50 6.83
CA VAL A 339 3.95 -23.90 8.16
C VAL A 339 5.37 -23.45 8.52
N LYS A 340 5.52 -22.18 8.88
CA LYS A 340 6.80 -21.66 9.37
C LYS A 340 6.92 -21.90 10.87
N VAL A 341 7.91 -22.71 11.25
CA VAL A 341 8.32 -22.88 12.64
C VAL A 341 9.71 -22.25 12.77
N SER A 342 9.83 -21.15 13.51
CA SER A 342 11.13 -20.68 13.95
C SER A 342 11.46 -21.39 15.26
N GLU A 343 12.53 -22.19 15.27
CA GLU A 343 13.17 -22.62 16.51
C GLU A 343 13.97 -21.46 17.11
N GLU A 344 13.33 -20.32 17.29
CA GLU A 344 13.89 -19.29 18.14
C GLU A 344 13.58 -19.72 19.56
N LYS A 345 14.56 -20.39 20.20
CA LYS A 345 14.59 -20.52 21.66
C LYS A 345 14.34 -19.11 22.18
N CYS A 346 13.21 -18.93 22.88
CA CYS A 346 12.92 -17.70 23.59
C CYS A 346 14.12 -17.41 24.51
N SER A 347 15.01 -16.53 24.06
CA SER A 347 16.16 -16.05 24.81
C SER A 347 15.60 -15.18 25.93
N LYS A 348 15.15 -15.84 27.00
CA LYS A 348 15.12 -15.20 28.29
C LYS A 348 16.56 -14.77 28.55
N LYS A 349 16.83 -13.46 28.49
CA LYS A 349 17.97 -12.88 29.20
C LYS A 349 17.85 -13.37 30.63
N ASN A 350 18.65 -14.37 30.98
CA ASN A 350 19.11 -14.76 32.31
C ASN A 350 20.00 -16.00 32.16
N GLY A 351 21.30 -15.80 32.33
CA GLY A 351 22.28 -16.81 32.75
C GLY A 351 22.71 -17.86 31.71
N ASP A 352 23.99 -17.79 31.36
CA ASP A 352 24.88 -18.86 30.86
C ASP A 352 24.43 -19.76 29.70
N ALA A 353 25.07 -19.54 28.55
CA ALA A 353 25.46 -20.61 27.62
C ALA A 353 26.54 -20.10 26.66
N SER A 354 27.79 -20.13 27.11
CA SER A 354 28.97 -20.14 26.26
C SER A 354 29.22 -21.54 25.70
N GLY A 355 30.00 -21.61 24.63
CA GLY A 355 30.68 -22.83 24.21
C GLY A 355 30.25 -23.31 22.83
N THR A 356 30.77 -22.67 21.77
CA THR A 356 31.33 -23.32 20.56
C THR A 356 31.57 -22.37 19.38
N ARG A 357 31.02 -21.14 19.37
CA ARG A 357 31.24 -20.19 18.25
C ARG A 357 32.37 -19.18 18.47
N ASP A 358 32.70 -18.86 19.73
CA ASP A 358 33.69 -17.82 20.04
C ASP A 358 35.14 -18.28 19.84
N GLU A 359 35.47 -19.55 20.10
CA GLU A 359 36.85 -20.04 19.96
C GLU A 359 37.38 -19.96 18.52
N SER A 360 36.50 -20.10 17.52
CA SER A 360 36.86 -19.96 16.11
C SER A 360 37.03 -18.51 15.68
N PHE A 361 36.32 -17.57 16.31
CA PHE A 361 36.41 -16.15 15.99
C PHE A 361 37.60 -15.51 16.70
N GLU A 362 37.87 -15.86 17.96
CA GLU A 362 39.06 -15.42 18.69
C GLU A 362 40.34 -15.91 18.02
N LYS A 363 40.40 -17.17 17.58
CA LYS A 363 41.56 -17.68 16.81
C LYS A 363 41.78 -16.99 15.45
N ILE A 364 40.73 -16.43 14.85
CA ILE A 364 40.83 -15.66 13.60
C ILE A 364 41.31 -14.24 13.91
N LEU A 365 40.79 -13.62 14.96
CA LEU A 365 41.20 -12.30 15.41
C LEU A 365 42.66 -12.28 15.89
N GLU A 366 43.09 -13.31 16.62
CA GLU A 366 44.47 -13.46 17.11
C GLU A 366 45.46 -13.65 15.94
N LYS A 367 45.07 -14.43 14.92
CA LYS A 367 45.85 -14.57 13.68
C LYS A 367 45.86 -13.33 12.80
N MET A 368 44.84 -12.46 12.91
CA MET A 368 44.81 -11.17 12.22
C MET A 368 45.65 -10.13 12.96
N SER A 369 45.66 -10.14 14.30
CA SER A 369 46.50 -9.24 15.10
C SER A 369 47.99 -9.58 15.02
N GLU A 370 48.36 -10.84 14.81
CA GLU A 370 49.77 -11.25 14.60
C GLU A 370 50.34 -10.82 13.24
N ARG A 371 49.51 -10.35 12.30
CA ARG A 371 49.92 -9.99 10.92
C ARG A 371 49.93 -8.50 10.62
N LEU A 372 49.48 -7.66 11.55
CA LEU A 372 49.43 -6.21 11.38
C LEU A 372 50.56 -5.59 12.18
N ASN A 373 51.52 -4.97 11.50
CA ASN A 373 52.52 -4.15 12.17
C ASN A 373 51.93 -2.76 12.46
N ASP A 374 52.53 -2.01 13.39
CA ASP A 374 52.10 -0.64 13.73
C ASP A 374 52.05 0.31 12.52
N GLU A 375 52.86 0.02 11.49
CA GLU A 375 52.86 0.75 10.21
C GLU A 375 51.62 0.44 9.36
N ASP A 376 51.11 -0.79 9.39
CA ASP A 376 49.89 -1.19 8.66
C ASP A 376 48.64 -0.59 9.32
N ILE A 377 48.64 -0.47 10.65
CA ILE A 377 47.55 0.14 11.42
C ILE A 377 47.45 1.64 11.10
N LYS A 378 48.59 2.35 11.06
CA LYS A 378 48.62 3.77 10.66
C LYS A 378 48.16 4.00 9.22
N LEU A 379 48.55 3.11 8.30
CA LEU A 379 48.12 3.22 6.91
C LEU A 379 46.61 2.95 6.75
N LEU A 380 46.05 2.03 7.54
CA LEU A 380 44.61 1.79 7.59
C LEU A 380 43.85 2.98 8.20
N GLU A 381 44.37 3.60 9.26
CA GLU A 381 43.78 4.82 9.84
C GLU A 381 43.77 5.98 8.83
N GLU A 382 44.88 6.23 8.12
CA GLU A 382 44.94 7.24 7.05
C GLU A 382 43.95 6.94 5.92
N LEU A 383 43.87 5.68 5.47
CA LEU A 383 42.95 5.27 4.40
C LEU A 383 41.47 5.39 4.81
N PHE A 384 41.14 5.13 6.07
CA PHE A 384 39.77 5.30 6.56
C PHE A 384 39.38 6.77 6.73
N ILE A 385 40.30 7.66 7.11
CA ILE A 385 40.07 9.11 7.12
C ILE A 385 39.87 9.62 5.68
N GLN A 386 40.69 9.16 4.73
CA GLN A 386 40.58 9.55 3.32
C GLN A 386 39.31 9.02 2.63
N ALA A 387 38.78 7.90 3.11
CA ALA A 387 37.51 7.31 2.67
C ALA A 387 36.27 7.87 3.41
N GLY A 388 36.45 8.79 4.37
CA GLY A 388 35.36 9.42 5.13
C GLY A 388 34.67 8.51 6.16
N LEU A 389 35.35 7.46 6.62
CA LEU A 389 34.84 6.47 7.58
C LEU A 389 35.23 6.78 9.05
N PHE A 390 36.27 7.60 9.27
CA PHE A 390 36.62 8.18 10.58
C PHE A 390 36.89 9.69 10.44
N VAL A 391 36.67 10.44 11.52
CA VAL A 391 36.87 11.91 11.59
C VAL A 391 38.17 12.18 12.34
N ASP A 392 38.96 13.14 11.84
CA ASP A 392 40.25 13.55 12.39
C ASP A 392 40.07 14.16 13.81
N PRO A 393 40.71 13.63 14.87
CA PRO A 393 40.50 14.08 16.24
C PRO A 393 40.92 15.54 16.50
N ASP A 394 41.76 16.15 15.65
CA ASP A 394 42.13 17.57 15.75
C ASP A 394 41.03 18.53 15.19
N SER A 395 39.89 18.01 14.69
CA SER A 395 38.79 18.80 14.11
C SER A 395 37.58 19.01 15.04
N GLU A 396 37.61 18.50 16.27
CA GLU A 396 36.47 18.59 17.21
C GLU A 396 36.13 20.04 17.62
N GLU A 397 37.12 20.93 17.76
CA GLU A 397 36.87 22.35 18.11
C GLU A 397 36.23 23.15 16.95
N ASP A 398 36.54 22.82 15.70
CA ASP A 398 35.97 23.49 14.52
C ASP A 398 34.55 23.01 14.21
N LEU A 399 34.23 21.75 14.51
CA LEU A 399 32.92 21.16 14.23
C LEU A 399 31.84 21.64 15.21
N GLU A 400 32.15 21.80 16.51
CA GLU A 400 31.21 22.38 17.47
C GLU A 400 30.87 23.84 17.12
N SER A 401 31.88 24.63 16.72
CA SER A 401 31.67 26.01 16.25
C SER A 401 30.78 26.07 15.00
N ALA A 402 31.03 25.19 14.02
CA ALA A 402 30.23 25.14 12.80
C ALA A 402 28.79 24.69 13.04
N ILE A 403 28.57 23.71 13.93
CA ILE A 403 27.22 23.27 14.33
C ILE A 403 26.49 24.41 15.04
N GLN A 404 27.17 25.13 15.93
CA GLN A 404 26.57 26.23 16.68
C GLN A 404 26.17 27.40 15.75
N ASP A 405 26.98 27.73 14.75
CA ASP A 405 26.65 28.74 13.75
C ASP A 405 25.46 28.33 12.87
N VAL A 406 25.39 27.07 12.42
CA VAL A 406 24.26 26.57 11.63
C VAL A 406 22.97 26.55 12.44
N VAL A 407 23.04 26.15 13.71
CA VAL A 407 21.88 26.18 14.63
C VAL A 407 21.41 27.62 14.82
N GLN A 408 22.32 28.56 15.01
CA GLN A 408 21.97 29.97 15.23
C GLN A 408 21.38 30.64 13.99
N GLN A 409 21.89 30.32 12.78
CA GLN A 409 21.28 30.77 11.52
C GLN A 409 19.89 30.18 11.29
N THR A 410 19.70 28.90 11.65
CA THR A 410 18.42 28.22 11.49
C THR A 410 17.36 28.82 12.42
N ILE A 411 17.72 29.08 13.68
CA ILE A 411 16.83 29.75 14.66
C ILE A 411 16.46 31.14 14.17
N SER A 412 17.42 31.93 13.69
CA SER A 412 17.16 33.28 13.18
C SER A 412 16.18 33.28 12.00
N SER A 413 16.38 32.34 11.06
CA SER A 413 15.51 32.19 9.89
C SER A 413 14.09 31.76 10.29
N LEU A 414 13.98 30.83 11.25
CA LEU A 414 12.69 30.36 11.73
C LEU A 414 11.92 31.45 12.48
N MET A 415 12.61 32.25 13.31
CA MET A 415 11.99 33.38 14.01
C MET A 415 11.46 34.43 13.03
N LYS A 416 12.20 34.71 11.94
CA LYS A 416 11.74 35.63 10.91
C LYS A 416 10.49 35.13 10.19
N ALA A 417 10.46 33.84 9.84
CA ALA A 417 9.29 33.22 9.21
C ALA A 417 8.05 33.23 10.13
N VAL A 418 8.24 33.01 11.44
CA VAL A 418 7.15 33.09 12.43
C VAL A 418 6.57 34.50 12.52
N GLU A 419 7.41 35.54 12.47
CA GLU A 419 6.95 36.93 12.53
C GLU A 419 6.20 37.34 11.25
N GLU A 420 6.67 36.91 10.08
CA GLU A 420 5.96 37.12 8.80
C GLU A 420 4.59 36.42 8.78
N LEU A 421 4.52 35.20 9.32
CA LEU A 421 3.27 34.46 9.43
C LEU A 421 2.30 35.16 10.39
N ARG A 422 2.81 35.67 11.52
CA ARG A 422 2.02 36.41 12.50
C ARG A 422 1.40 37.68 11.89
N SER A 423 2.20 38.46 11.16
CA SER A 423 1.72 39.65 10.44
C SER A 423 0.61 39.30 9.44
N THR A 424 0.78 38.21 8.70
CA THR A 424 -0.22 37.73 7.73
C THR A 424 -1.52 37.33 8.42
N VAL A 425 -1.45 36.64 9.56
CA VAL A 425 -2.63 36.25 10.35
C VAL A 425 -3.37 37.48 10.86
N GLU A 426 -2.66 38.50 11.36
CA GLU A 426 -3.29 39.75 11.80
C GLU A 426 -4.00 40.47 10.65
N MET A 427 -3.42 40.45 9.45
CA MET A 427 -4.02 41.04 8.25
C MET A 427 -5.32 40.32 7.86
N LEU A 428 -5.27 38.99 7.79
CA LEU A 428 -6.44 38.15 7.46
C LEU A 428 -7.54 38.26 8.51
N GLN A 429 -7.19 38.44 9.79
CA GLN A 429 -8.18 38.70 10.85
C GLN A 429 -8.89 40.04 10.65
N ARG A 430 -8.15 41.09 10.24
CA ARG A 430 -8.76 42.40 9.92
C ARG A 430 -9.70 42.29 8.72
N GLU A 431 -9.28 41.61 7.65
CA GLU A 431 -10.13 41.37 6.48
C GLU A 431 -11.39 40.56 6.83
N ASN A 432 -11.26 39.49 7.61
CA ASN A 432 -12.40 38.70 8.05
C ASN A 432 -13.40 39.52 8.87
N ASN A 433 -12.91 40.40 9.75
CA ASN A 433 -13.77 41.29 10.53
C ASN A 433 -14.47 42.33 9.64
N ALA A 434 -13.77 42.87 8.63
CA ALA A 434 -14.37 43.77 7.65
C ALA A 434 -15.45 43.07 6.81
N MET A 435 -15.20 41.84 6.36
CA MET A 435 -16.15 41.02 5.60
C MET A 435 -17.38 40.65 6.44
N LYS A 436 -17.20 40.28 7.72
CA LYS A 436 -18.31 40.07 8.66
C LYS A 436 -19.15 41.33 8.85
N GLY A 437 -18.52 42.50 8.91
CA GLY A 437 -19.22 43.79 8.97
C GLY A 437 -20.07 44.05 7.72
N ARG A 438 -19.52 43.79 6.53
CA ARG A 438 -20.26 43.92 5.25
C ARG A 438 -21.43 42.94 5.17
N LEU A 439 -21.24 41.70 5.62
CA LEU A 439 -22.29 40.68 5.66
C LEU A 439 -23.44 41.10 6.58
N ALA A 440 -23.13 41.60 7.77
CA ALA A 440 -24.14 42.08 8.73
C ALA A 440 -24.94 43.30 8.22
N VAL A 441 -24.33 44.14 7.37
CA VAL A 441 -25.03 45.26 6.72
C VAL A 441 -25.93 44.76 5.59
N ALA A 442 -25.46 43.81 4.78
CA ALA A 442 -26.26 43.19 3.71
C ALA A 442 -27.50 42.46 4.28
N GLU A 443 -27.33 41.69 5.36
CA GLU A 443 -28.42 40.99 6.05
C GLU A 443 -29.46 41.95 6.64
N ARG A 444 -29.08 43.18 7.01
CA ARG A 444 -30.01 44.22 7.46
C ARG A 444 -30.74 44.92 6.32
N CYS A 445 -30.14 45.00 5.13
CA CYS A 445 -30.79 45.57 3.94
C CYS A 445 -31.86 44.63 3.38
N ASP A 446 -31.65 43.32 3.45
CA ASP A 446 -32.64 42.30 3.02
C ASP A 446 -33.85 42.17 3.96
N ALA A 447 -33.78 42.75 5.17
CA ALA A 447 -34.85 42.70 6.17
C ALA A 447 -35.88 43.85 6.07
N LEU A 448 -35.76 44.76 5.09
CA LEU A 448 -36.68 45.90 4.91
C LEU A 448 -37.72 45.62 3.79
N PRO A 449 -39.04 45.84 4.02
CA PRO A 449 -40.05 45.51 3.02
C PRO A 449 -40.08 46.48 1.83
N GLY A 450 -39.97 45.91 0.63
CA GLY A 450 -40.82 46.16 -0.54
C GLY A 450 -40.65 47.43 -1.37
N GLU A 451 -40.46 48.61 -0.76
CA GLU A 451 -40.51 49.88 -1.53
C GLU A 451 -39.31 50.82 -1.31
N ASN A 452 -38.44 50.56 -0.33
CA ASN A 452 -37.23 51.38 -0.09
C ASN A 452 -35.92 50.78 -0.65
N ALA A 453 -35.95 49.56 -1.20
CA ALA A 453 -34.76 48.86 -1.67
C ALA A 453 -34.16 49.51 -2.95
N ASP A 454 -35.01 49.92 -3.89
CA ASP A 454 -34.57 50.55 -5.16
C ASP A 454 -33.95 51.94 -4.96
N PHE A 455 -34.39 52.68 -3.94
CA PHE A 455 -33.85 54.01 -3.64
C PHE A 455 -32.46 53.92 -3.00
N LEU A 456 -32.24 52.94 -2.10
CA LEU A 456 -30.95 52.73 -1.45
C LEU A 456 -29.92 52.09 -2.39
N HIS A 457 -30.34 51.23 -3.32
CA HIS A 457 -29.43 50.62 -4.31
C HIS A 457 -28.81 51.67 -5.26
N LYS A 458 -29.57 52.72 -5.61
CA LYS A 458 -29.08 53.86 -6.40
C LYS A 458 -28.10 54.75 -5.63
N ILE A 459 -28.33 54.95 -4.32
CA ILE A 459 -27.44 55.75 -3.47
C ILE A 459 -26.11 55.01 -3.23
N PHE A 460 -26.15 53.69 -3.02
CA PHE A 460 -24.94 52.89 -2.79
C PHE A 460 -24.06 52.77 -4.03
N GLY A 461 -24.64 52.62 -5.22
CA GLY A 461 -23.88 52.64 -6.48
C GLY A 461 -23.17 53.96 -6.76
N PHE A 462 -23.70 55.07 -6.24
CA PHE A 462 -23.10 56.40 -6.35
C PHE A 462 -21.99 56.65 -5.30
N LEU A 463 -22.04 55.97 -4.15
CA LEU A 463 -21.02 56.06 -3.11
C LEU A 463 -19.83 55.12 -3.35
N SER A 464 -20.03 53.98 -4.02
CA SER A 464 -18.93 53.08 -4.38
C SER A 464 -17.97 53.63 -5.43
N SER A 465 -18.36 54.66 -6.20
CA SER A 465 -17.50 55.33 -7.17
C SER A 465 -16.56 56.39 -6.58
N PHE A 466 -16.61 56.65 -5.26
CA PHE A 466 -15.84 57.71 -4.60
C PHE A 466 -14.82 57.23 -3.57
N ILE A 467 -14.56 55.92 -3.45
CA ILE A 467 -13.55 55.40 -2.53
C ILE A 467 -12.38 54.84 -3.36
N PRO A 468 -11.14 55.37 -3.23
CA PRO A 468 -10.01 54.91 -4.03
C PRO A 468 -9.65 53.47 -3.68
N GLU A 469 -9.39 52.66 -4.70
CA GLU A 469 -8.80 51.32 -4.57
C GLU A 469 -7.46 51.43 -3.83
N MET A 470 -7.31 50.65 -2.76
CA MET A 470 -6.03 50.40 -2.07
C MET A 470 -5.50 49.04 -2.50
#